data_AF-A0A6A5TP65-F1
#
_entry.id   AF-A0A6A5TP65-F1
#
_cell.length_a   1.000
_cell.length_b   1.000
_cell.length_c   1.000
_cell.angle_alpha   90.00
_cell.angle_beta   90.00
_cell.angle_gamma   90.00
#
_symmetry.space_group_name_H-M   'P 1'
#
loop_
_entity.id
_entity.type
_entity.pdbx_description
1 polymer ?
#
loop_
_entity_poly.entity_id
_entity_poly.type
_entity_poly.pdbx_seq_one_letter_code
_entity_poly.pdbx_strand_id
1 'polypeptide(L)'
;MNIDVGPEDDAYILFKGTLVLSLPSLRTKNYYSYRPDNITQDPPPPHNCFPGSGYKGTFITAEEMLGCNTAQCLLSKAHHEHGTRDEQDDQDFERGGRYCLSGLCDHVRSRDCGGETILPARHGVSAPIIDSIVLEHIQAGDNYTAIPFHPTCFDIFSRLSRQRFGYVNFEALGQWCFAESSSCAAVNRVSSDENVRANIEQWWQHIEGTEYLAANPLFIPRLTPILRNAIQHDPNFSPMNGAFNVPDHHGEADIFTKLPLELRLQILSYLPSQTIANLRLSSRTFRQLPILLWRDLLLTEMPWLWEVWSDDVPYIWATTTYTAVVEHEQTGKELQDWLEKSRAVIKEEMPDIFNEWDTDVRKVLSKRVGYLEAGRAEALRTMVTGLPVAKTNWYRLYTDIVRNWGDLKGLWNRERIWRDVGEIVRKLDKYT
;
A
#
# COMPACT_ATOMS: atom_id res chain seq x y z
N MET A 1 -26.88 5.87 26.91
CA MET A 1 -28.25 5.62 26.40
C MET A 1 -28.26 4.21 25.86
N ASN A 2 -29.22 3.40 26.28
CA ASN A 2 -29.31 1.97 25.99
C ASN A 2 -29.30 1.71 24.47
N ILE A 3 -28.46 0.76 24.05
CA ILE A 3 -28.42 0.23 22.69
C ILE A 3 -29.41 -0.93 22.66
N ASP A 4 -30.47 -0.77 21.88
CA ASP A 4 -31.35 -1.85 21.47
C ASP A 4 -30.77 -2.46 20.19
N VAL A 5 -30.42 -3.74 20.24
CA VAL A 5 -29.86 -4.48 19.11
C VAL A 5 -30.99 -5.30 18.52
N GLY A 6 -31.71 -4.71 17.57
CA GLY A 6 -32.72 -5.40 16.78
C GLY A 6 -32.08 -6.45 15.86
N PRO A 7 -32.66 -7.65 15.74
CA PRO A 7 -32.26 -8.66 14.77
C PRO A 7 -32.85 -8.32 13.39
N GLU A 8 -32.13 -8.68 12.32
CA GLU A 8 -32.55 -8.56 10.92
C GLU A 8 -32.50 -7.14 10.32
N ASP A 9 -31.29 -6.70 9.96
CA ASP A 9 -31.10 -5.78 8.84
C ASP A 9 -29.83 -6.20 8.09
N ASP A 10 -30.01 -6.77 6.89
CA ASP A 10 -28.98 -7.01 5.87
C ASP A 10 -28.46 -5.68 5.31
N ALA A 11 -27.93 -4.85 6.22
CA ALA A 11 -27.42 -3.53 5.90
C ALA A 11 -26.08 -3.68 5.17
N TYR A 12 -26.13 -3.51 3.85
CA TYR A 12 -25.02 -2.91 3.13
C TYR A 12 -24.51 -1.74 3.97
N ILE A 13 -23.33 -1.88 4.56
CA ILE A 13 -22.71 -0.82 5.35
C ILE A 13 -22.34 0.27 4.34
N LEU A 14 -23.30 1.15 4.10
CA LEU A 14 -23.09 2.47 3.53
C LEU A 14 -22.20 3.20 4.52
N PHE A 15 -20.90 3.16 4.25
CA PHE A 15 -20.02 4.15 4.83
C PHE A 15 -20.54 5.51 4.38
N LYS A 16 -21.15 6.25 5.31
CA LYS A 16 -21.33 7.69 5.18
C LYS A 16 -19.93 8.29 4.98
N GLY A 17 -19.52 8.45 3.72
CA GLY A 17 -18.22 8.98 3.33
C GLY A 17 -17.43 8.13 2.34
N THR A 18 -17.83 6.89 2.04
CA THR A 18 -17.01 5.99 1.21
C THR A 18 -17.88 5.18 0.27
N LEU A 19 -17.90 5.60 -0.99
CA LEU A 19 -18.27 4.86 -2.19
C LEU A 19 -18.31 5.91 -3.29
N VAL A 20 -17.39 5.81 -4.26
CA VAL A 20 -17.65 5.86 -5.70
C VAL A 20 -16.27 5.85 -6.39
N LEU A 21 -15.78 4.65 -6.73
CA LEU A 21 -15.02 4.50 -7.97
C LEU A 21 -16.09 4.38 -9.06
N SER A 22 -16.17 5.39 -9.95
CA SER A 22 -17.18 5.64 -11.01
C SER A 22 -18.49 6.36 -10.59
N LEU A 23 -18.49 7.71 -10.64
CA LEU A 23 -19.77 8.41 -10.80
C LEU A 23 -20.13 8.30 -12.28
N PRO A 24 -21.34 7.85 -12.66
CA PRO A 24 -21.91 8.36 -13.89
C PRO A 24 -22.18 9.83 -13.64
N SER A 25 -21.54 10.71 -14.42
CA SER A 25 -22.01 12.08 -14.55
C SER A 25 -23.52 12.01 -14.84
N LEU A 26 -24.32 12.75 -14.08
CA LEU A 26 -25.63 13.18 -14.56
C LEU A 26 -25.40 13.80 -15.94
N ARG A 27 -25.66 13.05 -17.02
CA ARG A 27 -25.91 13.66 -18.31
C ARG A 27 -27.16 14.51 -18.11
N THR A 28 -26.92 15.80 -17.98
CA THR A 28 -27.76 16.84 -18.55
C THR A 28 -28.45 16.28 -19.78
N LYS A 29 -29.79 16.30 -19.73
CA LYS A 29 -30.69 15.89 -20.80
C LYS A 29 -30.17 16.47 -22.13
N ASN A 30 -29.71 15.59 -23.02
CA ASN A 30 -29.61 15.95 -24.41
C ASN A 30 -31.02 16.24 -24.91
N TYR A 31 -31.22 17.49 -25.31
CA TYR A 31 -32.12 17.88 -26.38
C TYR A 31 -32.05 16.85 -27.51
N TYR A 32 -33.19 16.23 -27.82
CA TYR A 32 -33.73 15.84 -29.13
C TYR A 32 -34.56 14.54 -29.01
N SER A 33 -35.81 14.64 -29.49
CA SER A 33 -36.85 13.61 -29.73
C SER A 33 -37.85 13.25 -28.60
N TYR A 34 -38.93 14.05 -28.54
CA TYR A 34 -40.36 13.67 -28.69
C TYR A 34 -40.92 12.36 -28.05
N ARG A 35 -41.61 12.53 -26.90
CA ARG A 35 -42.97 12.05 -26.46
C ARG A 35 -43.38 10.55 -26.52
N PRO A 36 -44.43 10.11 -25.77
CA PRO A 36 -44.80 10.40 -24.37
C PRO A 36 -45.36 9.15 -23.61
N ASP A 37 -45.77 9.36 -22.36
CA ASP A 37 -46.76 8.61 -21.57
C ASP A 37 -46.34 7.40 -20.71
N ASN A 38 -46.69 7.54 -19.42
CA ASN A 38 -46.92 6.52 -18.38
C ASN A 38 -45.73 5.67 -17.89
N ILE A 39 -44.89 6.26 -17.03
CA ILE A 39 -44.29 5.51 -15.91
C ILE A 39 -44.44 6.39 -14.67
N THR A 40 -45.15 5.87 -13.68
CA THR A 40 -45.24 6.40 -12.32
C THR A 40 -43.84 6.71 -11.80
N GLN A 41 -43.59 7.98 -11.46
CA GLN A 41 -42.36 8.40 -10.80
C GLN A 41 -42.36 7.84 -9.38
N ASP A 42 -41.89 6.62 -9.21
CA ASP A 42 -41.34 6.23 -7.93
C ASP A 42 -40.12 7.12 -7.67
N PRO A 43 -39.96 7.67 -6.45
CA PRO A 43 -38.76 8.41 -6.09
C PRO A 43 -37.54 7.49 -6.31
N PRO A 44 -36.42 8.01 -6.85
CA PRO A 44 -35.21 7.22 -6.99
C PRO A 44 -34.85 6.63 -5.62
N PRO A 45 -34.48 5.34 -5.54
CA PRO A 45 -34.15 4.71 -4.27
C PRO A 45 -33.03 5.51 -3.58
N PRO A 46 -33.06 5.65 -2.24
CA PRO A 46 -32.17 6.54 -1.50
C PRO A 46 -30.68 6.18 -1.56
N HIS A 47 -30.31 5.07 -2.21
CA HIS A 47 -28.95 4.56 -2.26
C HIS A 47 -28.60 4.05 -3.67
N ASN A 48 -27.50 4.56 -4.23
CA ASN A 48 -26.85 4.10 -5.46
C ASN A 48 -26.19 2.71 -5.27
N CYS A 49 -26.97 1.71 -4.85
CA CYS A 49 -26.51 0.33 -4.68
C CYS A 49 -26.87 -0.46 -5.94
N PHE A 50 -26.14 -0.27 -7.03
CA PHE A 50 -26.26 -1.11 -8.21
C PHE A 50 -25.22 -2.24 -8.13
N PRO A 51 -25.54 -3.47 -8.59
CA PRO A 51 -24.54 -4.52 -8.70
C PRO A 51 -23.31 -4.03 -9.46
N GLY A 52 -22.13 -4.17 -8.86
CA GLY A 52 -20.86 -3.71 -9.43
C GLY A 52 -20.45 -2.27 -9.09
N SER A 53 -21.21 -1.51 -8.29
CA SER A 53 -20.82 -0.15 -7.87
C SER A 53 -19.84 -0.08 -6.69
N GLY A 54 -19.52 -1.22 -6.08
CA GLY A 54 -18.59 -1.33 -4.95
C GLY A 54 -18.42 -2.78 -4.48
N TYR A 55 -17.35 -3.06 -3.74
CA TYR A 55 -17.19 -4.35 -3.07
C TYR A 55 -18.13 -4.45 -1.85
N LYS A 56 -18.64 -5.66 -1.58
CA LYS A 56 -19.54 -5.91 -0.44
C LYS A 56 -18.74 -5.97 0.86
N GLY A 57 -19.20 -5.23 1.87
CA GLY A 57 -18.58 -5.17 3.21
C GLY A 57 -18.51 -6.52 3.94
N THR A 58 -19.36 -7.48 3.55
CA THR A 58 -19.35 -8.86 4.06
C THR A 58 -18.11 -9.65 3.64
N PHE A 59 -17.51 -9.29 2.50
CA PHE A 59 -16.35 -9.97 1.94
C PHE A 59 -15.06 -9.20 2.18
N ILE A 60 -15.12 -7.87 2.37
CA ILE A 60 -13.96 -7.06 2.70
C ILE A 60 -14.36 -5.89 3.60
N THR A 61 -13.59 -5.67 4.66
CA THR A 61 -13.85 -4.57 5.60
C THR A 61 -13.24 -3.25 5.11
N ALA A 62 -13.73 -2.10 5.60
CA ALA A 62 -13.09 -0.82 5.30
C ALA A 62 -11.68 -0.70 5.90
N GLU A 63 -11.41 -1.39 7.01
CA GLU A 63 -10.06 -1.47 7.57
C GLU A 63 -9.11 -2.17 6.57
N GLU A 64 -9.55 -3.28 5.97
CA GLU A 64 -8.81 -3.95 4.91
C GLU A 64 -8.69 -3.09 3.64
N MET A 65 -9.62 -2.20 3.35
CA MET A 65 -9.58 -1.30 2.18
C MET A 65 -8.88 0.04 2.45
N LEU A 66 -8.28 0.23 3.62
CA LEU A 66 -7.70 1.52 4.01
C LEU A 66 -6.75 2.05 2.92
N GLY A 67 -6.97 3.28 2.44
CA GLY A 67 -6.12 3.91 1.43
C GLY A 67 -6.18 3.29 0.03
N CYS A 68 -7.16 2.44 -0.28
CA CYS A 68 -7.32 1.86 -1.64
C CYS A 68 -7.63 2.91 -2.72
N ASN A 69 -8.17 4.06 -2.34
CA ASN A 69 -8.46 5.17 -3.26
C ASN A 69 -7.39 6.28 -3.20
N THR A 70 -6.46 6.19 -2.25
CA THR A 70 -5.39 7.17 -2.09
C THR A 70 -4.37 6.99 -3.20
N ALA A 71 -4.11 8.05 -3.94
CA ALA A 71 -3.07 8.09 -4.94
C ALA A 71 -2.03 9.15 -4.63
N GLN A 72 -0.81 8.86 -5.08
CA GLN A 72 0.28 9.81 -5.23
C GLN A 72 0.74 9.74 -6.67
N CYS A 73 1.37 10.79 -7.16
CA CYS A 73 1.78 10.88 -8.54
C CYS A 73 3.29 11.06 -8.68
N LEU A 74 3.80 10.55 -9.80
CA LEU A 74 5.16 10.78 -10.27
C LEU A 74 5.13 11.99 -11.20
N LEU A 75 6.00 12.95 -10.94
CA LEU A 75 6.09 14.25 -11.62
C LEU A 75 7.46 14.42 -12.28
N SER A 76 7.52 15.18 -13.36
CA SER A 76 8.76 15.59 -14.03
C SER A 76 9.14 17.01 -13.64
N LYS A 77 10.26 17.17 -12.91
CA LYS A 77 10.83 18.46 -12.49
C LYS A 77 11.18 19.39 -13.66
N ALA A 78 11.36 18.86 -14.87
CA ALA A 78 11.80 19.61 -16.04
C ALA A 78 10.88 20.77 -16.45
N HIS A 79 9.61 20.71 -16.08
CA HIS A 79 8.61 21.70 -16.49
C HIS A 79 8.14 22.62 -15.34
N HIS A 80 8.61 22.40 -14.11
CA HIS A 80 8.10 23.12 -12.93
C HIS A 80 8.83 24.45 -12.69
N GLU A 81 8.16 25.39 -12.03
CA GLU A 81 8.66 26.75 -11.73
C GLU A 81 9.99 26.75 -10.98
N HIS A 82 10.21 25.74 -10.13
CA HIS A 82 11.45 25.56 -9.36
C HIS A 82 12.47 24.66 -10.07
N GLY A 83 12.15 24.13 -11.26
CA GLY A 83 13.00 23.27 -12.06
C GLY A 83 13.49 22.05 -11.28
N THR A 84 14.77 21.70 -11.43
CA THR A 84 15.41 20.57 -10.74
C THR A 84 15.87 20.87 -9.32
N ARG A 85 15.30 21.89 -8.65
CA ARG A 85 15.66 22.21 -7.25
C ARG A 85 15.03 21.18 -6.31
N ASP A 86 15.74 20.90 -5.23
CA ASP A 86 15.24 20.03 -4.18
C ASP A 86 14.39 20.82 -3.19
N GLU A 87 13.26 20.25 -2.77
CA GLU A 87 12.45 20.78 -1.67
C GLU A 87 12.87 20.17 -0.33
N GLN A 88 12.44 20.79 0.77
CA GLN A 88 12.84 20.36 2.10
C GLN A 88 12.29 18.96 2.44
N ASP A 89 11.09 18.64 1.94
CA ASP A 89 10.37 17.40 2.15
C ASP A 89 10.70 16.30 1.11
N ASP A 90 11.57 16.59 0.13
CA ASP A 90 12.09 15.60 -0.81
C ASP A 90 12.78 14.44 -0.06
N GLN A 91 12.38 13.21 -0.40
CA GLN A 91 13.06 12.02 0.09
C GLN A 91 14.44 11.88 -0.57
N ASP A 92 15.34 11.13 0.07
CA ASP A 92 16.73 10.97 -0.41
C ASP A 92 16.84 10.50 -1.86
N PHE A 93 15.87 9.72 -2.34
CA PHE A 93 15.83 9.22 -3.72
C PHE A 93 15.23 10.21 -4.74
N GLU A 94 14.60 11.30 -4.29
CA GLU A 94 14.07 12.38 -5.15
C GLU A 94 15.11 13.50 -5.37
N ARG A 95 16.06 13.63 -4.43
CA ARG A 95 17.05 14.71 -4.41
C ARG A 95 18.04 14.60 -5.57
N GLY A 96 18.29 15.71 -6.25
CA GLY A 96 19.17 15.79 -7.41
C GLY A 96 18.67 15.05 -8.67
N GLY A 97 17.48 14.43 -8.62
CA GLY A 97 16.86 13.74 -9.74
C GLY A 97 16.04 14.66 -10.65
N ARG A 98 15.56 14.11 -11.77
CA ARG A 98 14.65 14.81 -12.69
C ARG A 98 13.18 14.63 -12.35
N TYR A 99 12.90 13.76 -11.40
CA TYR A 99 11.54 13.40 -11.02
C TYR A 99 11.32 13.69 -9.54
N CYS A 100 10.09 13.95 -9.16
CA CYS A 100 9.63 14.05 -7.79
C CYS A 100 8.29 13.36 -7.62
N LEU A 101 7.91 13.17 -6.37
CA LEU A 101 6.59 12.71 -6.00
C LEU A 101 5.69 13.90 -5.68
N SER A 102 4.41 13.77 -5.97
CA SER A 102 3.41 14.74 -5.54
C SER A 102 3.08 14.54 -4.05
N GLY A 103 2.24 15.42 -3.49
CA GLY A 103 1.46 15.08 -2.29
C GLY A 103 0.43 13.98 -2.57
N LEU A 104 -0.52 13.79 -1.66
CA LEU A 104 -1.61 12.82 -1.83
C LEU A 104 -2.83 13.45 -2.48
N CYS A 105 -3.60 12.61 -3.15
CA CYS A 105 -4.99 12.85 -3.52
C CYS A 105 -5.81 11.60 -3.23
N ASP A 106 -7.13 11.73 -3.24
CA ASP A 106 -8.05 10.61 -3.07
C ASP A 106 -9.06 10.62 -4.21
N HIS A 107 -9.54 9.44 -4.58
CA HIS A 107 -10.56 9.26 -5.62
C HIS A 107 -10.20 9.92 -6.96
N VAL A 108 -9.04 9.55 -7.52
CA VAL A 108 -8.64 9.96 -8.89
C VAL A 108 -9.78 9.70 -9.86
N ARG A 109 -10.25 10.74 -10.55
CA ARG A 109 -11.42 10.65 -11.42
C ARG A 109 -11.00 10.24 -12.83
N SER A 110 -12.00 10.00 -13.66
CA SER A 110 -11.75 9.82 -15.09
C SER A 110 -11.09 11.08 -15.66
N ARG A 111 -10.19 10.90 -16.64
CA ARG A 111 -9.50 11.96 -17.39
C ARG A 111 -10.42 13.11 -17.79
N ASP A 112 -11.64 12.79 -18.20
CA ASP A 112 -12.61 13.77 -18.73
C ASP A 112 -13.29 14.62 -17.64
N CYS A 113 -13.06 14.32 -16.36
CA CYS A 113 -13.66 15.04 -15.23
C CYS A 113 -12.74 16.13 -14.66
N GLY A 114 -11.45 15.84 -14.55
CA GLY A 114 -10.46 16.70 -13.89
C GLY A 114 -10.84 17.15 -12.47
N GLY A 115 -10.08 18.15 -11.99
CA GLY A 115 -10.34 18.82 -10.72
C GLY A 115 -9.81 18.10 -9.48
N GLU A 116 -8.85 17.20 -9.65
CA GLU A 116 -8.11 16.60 -8.54
C GLU A 116 -7.22 17.63 -7.86
N THR A 117 -7.34 17.71 -6.54
CA THR A 117 -6.46 18.51 -5.70
C THR A 117 -5.45 17.58 -5.05
N ILE A 118 -4.18 17.90 -5.18
CA ILE A 118 -3.07 17.24 -4.51
C ILE A 118 -2.66 18.08 -3.31
N LEU A 119 -2.53 17.43 -2.15
CA LEU A 119 -2.11 18.05 -0.91
C LEU A 119 -1.01 17.25 -0.22
N PRO A 120 0.03 17.92 0.33
CA PRO A 120 0.38 19.31 0.07
C PRO A 120 0.80 19.49 -1.40
N ALA A 121 0.81 20.74 -1.85
CA ALA A 121 1.44 21.09 -3.11
C ALA A 121 2.95 20.89 -2.97
N ARG A 122 3.55 20.14 -3.89
CA ARG A 122 5.00 19.89 -3.94
C ARG A 122 5.53 20.36 -5.29
N HIS A 123 6.71 20.96 -5.31
CA HIS A 123 7.33 21.52 -6.51
C HIS A 123 6.44 22.54 -7.24
N GLY A 124 5.63 23.28 -6.50
CA GLY A 124 4.65 24.24 -7.04
C GLY A 124 3.42 23.62 -7.70
N VAL A 125 3.22 22.30 -7.60
CA VAL A 125 2.14 21.56 -8.27
C VAL A 125 1.06 21.16 -7.27
N SER A 126 -0.18 21.66 -7.49
CA SER A 126 -1.35 21.36 -6.64
C SER A 126 -2.52 20.72 -7.40
N ALA A 127 -2.58 20.86 -8.73
CA ALA A 127 -3.65 20.32 -9.56
C ALA A 127 -3.13 19.91 -10.95
N PRO A 128 -2.27 18.88 -11.05
CA PRO A 128 -1.78 18.40 -12.34
C PRO A 128 -2.86 17.59 -13.08
N ILE A 129 -2.64 17.35 -14.38
CA ILE A 129 -3.43 16.35 -15.11
C ILE A 129 -2.95 14.97 -14.71
N ILE A 130 -3.78 14.24 -13.98
CA ILE A 130 -3.46 12.88 -13.54
C ILE A 130 -3.80 11.89 -14.65
N ASP A 131 -2.79 11.17 -15.14
CA ASP A 131 -2.98 10.21 -16.23
C ASP A 131 -1.92 9.10 -16.26
N SER A 132 -2.33 7.92 -16.70
CA SER A 132 -1.41 6.81 -16.98
C SER A 132 -0.62 6.98 -18.29
N ILE A 133 -1.05 7.90 -19.16
CA ILE A 133 -0.48 8.18 -20.48
C ILE A 133 0.05 9.60 -20.52
N VAL A 134 1.25 9.78 -21.07
CA VAL A 134 1.79 11.11 -21.35
C VAL A 134 1.37 11.48 -22.77
N LEU A 135 0.28 12.24 -22.87
CA LEU A 135 -0.27 12.67 -24.15
C LEU A 135 0.51 13.88 -24.68
N GLU A 136 1.29 13.69 -25.74
CA GLU A 136 2.09 14.75 -26.39
C GLU A 136 1.23 15.95 -26.83
N HIS A 137 -0.05 15.76 -27.15
CA HIS A 137 -0.93 16.83 -27.63
C HIS A 137 -1.46 17.77 -26.52
N ILE A 138 -1.25 17.41 -25.24
CA ILE A 138 -1.59 18.25 -24.09
C ILE A 138 -0.46 19.27 -23.79
N GLN A 139 0.66 19.19 -24.51
CA GLN A 139 1.80 20.12 -24.41
C GLN A 139 1.48 21.59 -24.78
N ALA A 140 0.24 21.91 -25.19
CA ALA A 140 -0.16 23.26 -25.57
C ALA A 140 -0.67 24.13 -24.39
N GLY A 141 -0.41 23.76 -23.12
CA GLY A 141 -0.74 24.57 -21.94
C GLY A 141 0.04 24.20 -20.68
N ASP A 142 -0.13 24.99 -19.62
CA ASP A 142 0.54 24.91 -18.29
C ASP A 142 0.27 23.63 -17.48
N ASN A 143 -0.30 22.59 -18.09
CA ASN A 143 -0.80 21.42 -17.37
C ASN A 143 0.19 20.24 -17.46
N TYR A 144 0.84 19.95 -16.33
CA TYR A 144 1.78 18.85 -16.15
C TYR A 144 1.07 17.50 -16.09
N THR A 145 1.54 16.49 -16.85
CA THR A 145 1.07 15.11 -16.67
C THR A 145 1.69 14.49 -15.42
N ALA A 146 0.86 13.95 -14.55
CA ALA A 146 1.22 13.29 -13.32
C ALA A 146 0.79 11.82 -13.38
N ILE A 147 1.74 10.89 -13.21
CA ILE A 147 1.46 9.46 -13.36
C ILE A 147 1.04 8.89 -12.00
N PRO A 148 -0.20 8.41 -11.83
CA PRO A 148 -0.71 7.98 -10.53
C PRO A 148 -0.22 6.58 -10.14
N PHE A 149 -0.04 6.36 -8.85
CA PHE A 149 0.13 5.06 -8.21
C PHE A 149 -0.36 5.12 -6.75
N HIS A 150 -0.62 3.98 -6.13
CA HIS A 150 -0.90 3.93 -4.69
C HIS A 150 0.42 4.04 -3.90
N PRO A 151 0.50 4.86 -2.83
CA PRO A 151 1.68 4.92 -1.96
C PRO A 151 2.12 3.55 -1.43
N THR A 152 1.17 2.65 -1.17
CA THR A 152 1.44 1.27 -0.74
C THR A 152 2.09 0.41 -1.83
N CYS A 153 1.74 0.62 -3.11
CA CYS A 153 2.46 -0.01 -4.23
C CYS A 153 3.88 0.53 -4.36
N PHE A 154 4.09 1.83 -4.11
CA PHE A 154 5.42 2.43 -4.12
C PHE A 154 6.32 1.92 -2.98
N ASP A 155 5.74 1.58 -1.81
CA ASP A 155 6.49 0.91 -0.74
C ASP A 155 7.06 -0.44 -1.21
N ILE A 156 6.24 -1.24 -1.89
CA ILE A 156 6.66 -2.54 -2.46
C ILE A 156 7.76 -2.33 -3.52
N PHE A 157 7.60 -1.33 -4.40
CA PHE A 157 8.65 -0.93 -5.34
C PHE A 157 9.95 -0.56 -4.62
N SER A 158 9.87 0.24 -3.57
CA SER A 158 11.04 0.68 -2.80
C SER A 158 11.79 -0.51 -2.21
N ARG A 159 11.09 -1.49 -1.65
CA ARG A 159 11.68 -2.73 -1.11
C ARG A 159 12.37 -3.55 -2.20
N LEU A 160 11.68 -3.82 -3.31
CA LEU A 160 12.22 -4.59 -4.44
C LEU A 160 13.40 -3.87 -5.10
N SER A 161 13.32 -2.56 -5.24
CA SER A 161 14.40 -1.73 -5.78
C SER A 161 15.63 -1.80 -4.89
N ARG A 162 15.50 -1.67 -3.56
CA ARG A 162 16.65 -1.81 -2.64
C ARG A 162 17.24 -3.20 -2.70
N GLN A 163 16.40 -4.24 -2.77
CA GLN A 163 16.87 -5.62 -2.89
C GLN A 163 17.70 -5.85 -4.16
N ARG A 164 17.34 -5.20 -5.28
CA ARG A 164 18.04 -5.36 -6.56
C ARG A 164 19.23 -4.43 -6.74
N PHE A 165 19.08 -3.16 -6.40
CA PHE A 165 20.05 -2.09 -6.72
C PHE A 165 20.83 -1.59 -5.49
N GLY A 166 20.43 -1.96 -4.27
CA GLY A 166 20.96 -1.41 -3.02
C GLY A 166 20.36 -0.05 -2.63
N TYR A 167 19.55 0.56 -3.47
CA TYR A 167 18.87 1.84 -3.25
C TYR A 167 17.51 1.89 -3.98
N VAL A 168 16.71 2.93 -3.72
CA VAL A 168 15.47 3.17 -4.46
C VAL A 168 15.82 3.87 -5.78
N ASN A 169 15.80 3.13 -6.90
CA ASN A 169 16.16 3.62 -8.23
C ASN A 169 14.99 4.39 -8.85
N PHE A 170 14.67 5.51 -8.21
CA PHE A 170 13.54 6.36 -8.54
C PHE A 170 13.72 7.09 -9.88
N GLU A 171 14.96 7.47 -10.19
CA GLU A 171 15.30 8.11 -11.47
C GLU A 171 15.02 7.16 -12.65
N ALA A 172 15.42 5.88 -12.57
CA ALA A 172 15.09 4.90 -13.61
C ALA A 172 13.58 4.64 -13.72
N LEU A 173 12.86 4.60 -12.58
CA LEU A 173 11.40 4.46 -12.59
C LEU A 173 10.76 5.64 -13.33
N GLY A 174 11.19 6.88 -13.05
CA GLY A 174 10.74 8.07 -13.75
C GLY A 174 11.00 7.98 -15.25
N GLN A 175 12.24 7.66 -15.64
CA GLN A 175 12.60 7.50 -17.05
C GLN A 175 11.73 6.45 -17.75
N TRP A 176 11.58 5.26 -17.16
CA TRP A 176 10.74 4.22 -17.72
C TRP A 176 9.27 4.66 -17.82
N CYS A 177 8.74 5.29 -16.78
CA CYS A 177 7.36 5.76 -16.75
C CYS A 177 7.08 6.87 -17.78
N PHE A 178 8.02 7.77 -18.06
CA PHE A 178 7.81 8.87 -19.02
C PHE A 178 8.28 8.55 -20.44
N ALA A 179 9.24 7.65 -20.62
CA ALA A 179 9.69 7.20 -21.95
C ALA A 179 8.68 6.25 -22.59
N GLU A 180 8.19 5.27 -21.81
CA GLU A 180 7.27 4.25 -22.33
C GLU A 180 5.83 4.75 -22.44
N SER A 181 5.43 5.77 -21.68
CA SER A 181 4.06 6.33 -21.69
C SER A 181 3.69 7.10 -22.96
N SER A 182 4.64 7.34 -23.86
CA SER A 182 4.45 8.06 -25.12
C SER A 182 3.68 7.25 -26.18
N SER A 183 3.46 5.94 -25.96
CA SER A 183 2.66 5.11 -26.87
C SER A 183 1.34 4.65 -26.23
N CYS A 184 0.23 4.81 -26.96
CA CYS A 184 -1.08 4.24 -26.58
C CYS A 184 -1.03 2.69 -26.45
N ALA A 185 -0.01 2.04 -27.01
CA ALA A 185 0.24 0.61 -26.84
C ALA A 185 0.85 0.24 -25.46
N ALA A 186 1.53 1.19 -24.79
CA ALA A 186 2.13 1.01 -23.46
C ALA A 186 1.12 1.18 -22.31
N VAL A 187 -0.14 1.52 -22.62
CA VAL A 187 -1.28 1.56 -21.69
C VAL A 187 -1.56 0.19 -21.07
N ASN A 188 -0.98 -0.87 -21.64
CA ASN A 188 -0.89 -2.20 -21.03
C ASN A 188 0.14 -2.26 -19.88
N ARG A 189 0.16 -1.27 -18.97
CA ARG A 189 0.70 -1.41 -17.60
C ARG A 189 -0.25 -2.23 -16.72
N VAL A 190 -1.00 -3.12 -17.34
CA VAL A 190 -2.03 -3.91 -16.70
C VAL A 190 -1.31 -5.01 -15.95
N SER A 191 -1.69 -5.13 -14.68
CA SER A 191 -1.33 -6.27 -13.84
C SER A 191 -1.40 -7.56 -14.65
N SER A 192 -0.43 -8.44 -14.45
CA SER A 192 -0.44 -9.75 -15.10
C SER A 192 -1.62 -10.63 -14.63
N ASP A 193 -2.27 -10.24 -13.53
CA ASP A 193 -3.42 -10.87 -12.90
C ASP A 193 -4.68 -10.83 -13.78
N GLU A 194 -5.28 -12.00 -13.97
CA GLU A 194 -6.49 -12.19 -14.78
C GLU A 194 -7.72 -11.51 -14.17
N ASN A 195 -7.81 -11.44 -12.84
CA ASN A 195 -8.91 -10.74 -12.16
C ASN A 195 -8.80 -9.24 -12.40
N VAL A 196 -7.59 -8.66 -12.43
CA VAL A 196 -7.45 -7.25 -12.80
C VAL A 196 -7.95 -7.02 -14.23
N ARG A 197 -7.61 -7.90 -15.17
CA ARG A 197 -8.10 -7.80 -16.55
C ARG A 197 -9.62 -7.97 -16.65
N ALA A 198 -10.21 -8.86 -15.86
CA ALA A 198 -11.64 -9.07 -15.82
C ALA A 198 -12.41 -7.88 -15.24
N ASN A 199 -11.77 -7.12 -14.33
CA ASN A 199 -12.39 -5.98 -13.66
C ASN A 199 -12.16 -4.64 -14.39
N ILE A 200 -11.23 -4.57 -15.35
CA ILE A 200 -10.93 -3.35 -16.12
C ILE A 200 -11.80 -3.27 -17.36
N GLU A 201 -12.72 -2.30 -17.39
CA GLU A 201 -13.44 -1.84 -18.57
C GLU A 201 -13.41 -0.30 -18.62
N GLN A 202 -14.37 0.34 -19.27
CA GLN A 202 -14.58 1.80 -19.12
C GLN A 202 -14.75 2.21 -17.64
N TRP A 203 -15.24 1.31 -16.80
CA TRP A 203 -15.38 1.48 -15.35
C TRP A 203 -14.83 0.24 -14.64
N TRP A 204 -14.35 0.42 -13.40
CA TRP A 204 -13.93 -0.71 -12.58
C TRP A 204 -15.15 -1.55 -12.18
N GLN A 205 -15.17 -2.82 -12.56
CA GLN A 205 -16.20 -3.75 -12.12
C GLN A 205 -15.80 -4.40 -10.79
N HIS A 206 -16.70 -4.39 -9.81
CA HIS A 206 -16.46 -4.99 -8.50
C HIS A 206 -16.94 -6.45 -8.48
N ILE A 207 -16.16 -7.35 -9.09
CA ILE A 207 -16.51 -8.78 -9.23
C ILE A 207 -16.34 -9.51 -7.88
N GLU A 208 -17.33 -10.31 -7.49
CA GLU A 208 -17.28 -11.12 -6.26
C GLU A 208 -16.13 -12.13 -6.30
N GLY A 209 -15.39 -12.25 -5.20
CA GLY A 209 -14.16 -13.06 -5.12
C GLY A 209 -12.88 -12.32 -5.52
N THR A 210 -12.99 -11.09 -6.05
CA THR A 210 -11.85 -10.23 -6.41
C THR A 210 -11.60 -9.11 -5.40
N GLU A 211 -12.21 -9.18 -4.22
CA GLU A 211 -12.12 -8.13 -3.20
C GLU A 211 -10.68 -7.85 -2.77
N TYR A 212 -9.81 -8.86 -2.86
CA TYR A 212 -8.38 -8.69 -2.57
C TYR A 212 -7.72 -7.60 -3.42
N LEU A 213 -8.24 -7.28 -4.61
CA LEU A 213 -7.71 -6.20 -5.45
C LEU A 213 -7.77 -4.82 -4.76
N ALA A 214 -8.77 -4.61 -3.90
CA ALA A 214 -8.92 -3.39 -3.10
C ALA A 214 -8.33 -3.51 -1.68
N ALA A 215 -7.83 -4.68 -1.27
CA ALA A 215 -7.25 -4.87 0.04
C ALA A 215 -5.86 -4.22 0.14
N ASN A 216 -5.60 -3.49 1.22
CA ASN A 216 -4.34 -2.84 1.46
C ASN A 216 -3.21 -3.88 1.59
N PRO A 217 -2.15 -3.81 0.76
CA PRO A 217 -1.09 -4.81 0.79
C PRO A 217 -0.09 -4.58 1.94
N LEU A 218 -0.09 -3.41 2.58
CA LEU A 218 0.84 -3.05 3.63
C LEU A 218 0.21 -3.25 5.02
N PHE A 219 -0.97 -2.68 5.23
CA PHE A 219 -1.75 -2.79 6.47
C PHE A 219 -2.72 -3.94 6.36
N ILE A 220 -2.33 -5.10 6.89
CA ILE A 220 -3.13 -6.33 6.83
C ILE A 220 -3.56 -6.69 8.26
N PRO A 221 -4.76 -6.28 8.71
CA PRO A 221 -5.18 -6.42 10.11
C PRO A 221 -5.06 -7.85 10.65
N ARG A 222 -5.39 -8.84 9.81
CA ARG A 222 -5.37 -10.26 10.17
C ARG A 222 -3.97 -10.88 10.16
N LEU A 223 -3.00 -10.27 9.50
CA LEU A 223 -1.61 -10.76 9.46
C LEU A 223 -0.86 -10.42 10.75
N THR A 224 -1.07 -9.22 11.29
CA THR A 224 -0.35 -8.73 12.47
C THR A 224 -0.45 -9.68 13.68
N PRO A 225 -1.63 -10.19 14.07
CA PRO A 225 -1.73 -11.18 15.14
C PRO A 225 -0.99 -12.48 14.84
N ILE A 226 -1.00 -12.94 13.58
CA ILE A 226 -0.27 -14.15 13.15
C ILE A 226 1.23 -13.96 13.35
N LEU A 227 1.78 -12.82 12.91
CA LEU A 227 3.19 -12.48 13.07
C LEU A 227 3.59 -12.41 14.56
N ARG A 228 2.81 -11.71 15.38
CA ARG A 228 3.07 -11.57 16.83
C ARG A 228 3.01 -12.93 17.55
N ASN A 229 2.02 -13.76 17.24
CA ASN A 229 1.84 -15.07 17.86
C ASN A 229 2.94 -16.07 17.50
N ALA A 230 3.67 -15.84 16.40
CA ALA A 230 4.83 -16.65 16.04
C ALA A 230 6.06 -16.35 16.92
N ILE A 231 6.16 -15.16 17.52
CA ILE A 231 7.29 -14.78 18.38
C ILE A 231 7.20 -15.51 19.72
N GLN A 232 8.28 -16.18 20.11
CA GLN A 232 8.39 -16.96 21.34
C GLN A 232 9.16 -16.19 22.40
N HIS A 233 8.62 -16.21 23.62
CA HIS A 233 9.24 -15.60 24.80
C HIS A 233 9.89 -16.62 25.73
N ASP A 234 9.71 -17.93 25.47
CA ASP A 234 10.36 -18.98 26.25
C ASP A 234 11.90 -18.90 26.10
N PRO A 235 12.66 -18.82 27.22
CA PRO A 235 14.11 -18.89 27.19
C PRO A 235 14.66 -20.16 26.51
N ASN A 236 13.94 -21.29 26.62
CA ASN A 236 14.34 -22.59 26.08
C ASN A 236 13.96 -22.79 24.61
N PHE A 237 13.23 -21.84 24.02
CA PHE A 237 12.91 -21.92 22.60
C PHE A 237 14.16 -21.71 21.74
N SER A 238 14.36 -22.63 20.81
CA SER A 238 15.35 -22.53 19.74
C SER A 238 14.71 -22.90 18.40
N PRO A 239 14.95 -22.16 17.31
CA PRO A 239 14.54 -22.56 15.96
C PRO A 239 15.18 -23.87 15.48
N MET A 240 16.23 -24.34 16.15
CA MET A 240 16.83 -25.65 15.87
C MET A 240 16.08 -26.80 16.54
N ASN A 241 15.14 -26.50 17.44
CA ASN A 241 14.25 -27.50 18.01
C ASN A 241 13.41 -28.13 16.90
N GLY A 242 12.98 -29.37 17.13
CA GLY A 242 12.11 -30.06 16.20
C GLY A 242 10.69 -29.50 16.21
N ALA A 243 10.11 -29.34 15.02
CA ALA A 243 8.78 -28.75 14.84
C ALA A 243 7.63 -29.71 15.19
N PHE A 244 7.89 -31.01 15.31
CA PHE A 244 6.87 -32.03 15.50
C PHE A 244 7.08 -32.81 16.78
N ASN A 245 5.96 -33.23 17.39
CA ASN A 245 5.99 -34.25 18.43
C ASN A 245 6.04 -35.62 17.75
N VAL A 246 7.25 -36.18 17.62
CA VAL A 246 7.46 -37.50 17.03
C VAL A 246 7.54 -38.52 18.18
N PRO A 247 6.75 -39.61 18.15
CA PRO A 247 6.84 -40.66 19.17
C PRO A 247 8.21 -41.35 19.15
N ASP A 248 8.66 -41.84 20.30
CA ASP A 248 9.83 -42.71 20.36
C ASP A 248 9.58 -43.98 19.53
N HIS A 249 10.53 -44.30 18.67
CA HIS A 249 10.38 -45.40 17.74
C HIS A 249 11.57 -46.34 17.77
N HIS A 250 11.25 -47.62 17.97
CA HIS A 250 12.16 -48.76 17.85
C HIS A 250 11.99 -49.37 16.45
N GLY A 251 13.02 -49.30 15.61
CA GLY A 251 13.03 -49.93 14.29
C GLY A 251 14.28 -49.59 13.48
N GLU A 252 14.50 -50.30 12.37
CA GLU A 252 15.67 -50.08 11.52
C GLU A 252 15.72 -48.65 10.96
N ALA A 253 16.94 -48.11 10.98
CA ALA A 253 17.29 -46.80 10.48
C ALA A 253 17.27 -46.79 8.94
N ASP A 254 16.65 -45.77 8.33
CA ASP A 254 16.68 -45.64 6.86
C ASP A 254 18.05 -45.17 6.34
N ILE A 255 18.25 -45.24 5.02
CA ILE A 255 19.55 -44.92 4.39
C ILE A 255 20.03 -43.48 4.67
N PHE A 256 19.11 -42.55 4.94
CA PHE A 256 19.44 -41.15 5.19
C PHE A 256 20.00 -40.92 6.59
N THR A 257 19.84 -41.87 7.53
CA THR A 257 20.48 -41.78 8.85
C THR A 257 22.01 -41.78 8.78
N LYS A 258 22.58 -42.32 7.69
CA LYS A 258 24.03 -42.32 7.43
C LYS A 258 24.56 -40.93 7.06
N LEU A 259 23.69 -39.98 6.72
CA LEU A 259 24.09 -38.63 6.36
C LEU A 259 24.21 -37.74 7.62
N PRO A 260 25.23 -36.87 7.70
CA PRO A 260 25.25 -35.76 8.65
C PRO A 260 24.00 -34.89 8.54
N LEU A 261 23.67 -34.16 9.61
CA LEU A 261 22.49 -33.30 9.64
C LEU A 261 22.55 -32.22 8.55
N GLU A 262 23.73 -31.66 8.31
CA GLU A 262 23.98 -30.61 7.33
C GLU A 262 23.60 -31.06 5.92
N LEU A 263 24.00 -32.28 5.52
CA LEU A 263 23.63 -32.83 4.22
C LEU A 263 22.13 -33.13 4.12
N ARG A 264 21.50 -33.52 5.24
CA ARG A 264 20.05 -33.71 5.29
C ARG A 264 19.29 -32.39 5.11
N LEU A 265 19.73 -31.32 5.76
CA LEU A 265 19.14 -29.99 5.61
C LEU A 265 19.39 -29.43 4.20
N GLN A 266 20.57 -29.68 3.63
CA GLN A 266 20.87 -29.32 2.24
C GLN A 266 19.99 -30.07 1.23
N ILE A 267 19.64 -31.34 1.48
CA ILE A 267 18.66 -32.04 0.64
C ILE A 267 17.31 -31.31 0.70
N LEU A 268 16.86 -30.96 1.91
CA LEU A 268 15.58 -30.28 2.10
C LEU A 268 15.52 -28.90 1.44
N SER A 269 16.62 -28.15 1.36
CA SER A 269 16.63 -26.83 0.72
C SER A 269 16.34 -26.87 -0.79
N TYR A 270 16.45 -28.03 -1.44
CA TYR A 270 16.11 -28.21 -2.85
C TYR A 270 14.69 -28.72 -3.08
N LEU A 271 13.91 -28.98 -2.03
CA LEU A 271 12.60 -29.60 -2.13
C LEU A 271 11.48 -28.59 -1.81
N PRO A 272 10.38 -28.59 -2.59
CA PRO A 272 9.21 -27.79 -2.24
C PRO A 272 8.50 -28.39 -1.02
N SER A 273 7.69 -27.58 -0.34
CA SER A 273 6.96 -27.96 0.89
C SER A 273 6.17 -29.27 0.75
N GLN A 274 5.48 -29.47 -0.39
CA GLN A 274 4.73 -30.71 -0.66
C GLN A 274 5.61 -31.96 -0.70
N THR A 275 6.80 -31.87 -1.31
CA THR A 275 7.75 -32.99 -1.39
C THR A 275 8.38 -33.27 -0.04
N ILE A 276 8.66 -32.23 0.75
CA ILE A 276 9.13 -32.39 2.14
C ILE A 276 8.07 -33.11 2.98
N ALA A 277 6.79 -32.77 2.83
CA ALA A 277 5.70 -33.45 3.53
C ALA A 277 5.62 -34.94 3.16
N ASN A 278 5.75 -35.27 1.87
CA ASN A 278 5.80 -36.66 1.41
C ASN A 278 7.03 -37.40 1.93
N LEU A 279 8.20 -36.75 1.91
CA LEU A 279 9.46 -37.30 2.42
C LEU A 279 9.37 -37.62 3.92
N ARG A 280 8.67 -36.78 4.69
CA ARG A 280 8.35 -37.01 6.11
C ARG A 280 7.57 -38.30 6.34
N LEU A 281 6.66 -38.63 5.42
CA LEU A 281 5.83 -39.84 5.51
C LEU A 281 6.62 -41.09 5.09
N SER A 282 7.51 -40.95 4.11
CA SER A 282 8.26 -42.07 3.54
C SER A 282 9.59 -42.38 4.25
N SER A 283 10.21 -41.42 4.94
CA SER A 283 11.49 -41.57 5.63
C SER A 283 11.40 -41.19 7.10
N ARG A 284 11.92 -42.07 7.96
CA ARG A 284 11.96 -41.87 9.42
C ARG A 284 12.93 -40.76 9.81
N THR A 285 14.06 -40.67 9.09
CA THR A 285 15.08 -39.64 9.29
C THR A 285 14.53 -38.22 9.19
N PHE A 286 13.55 -38.00 8.33
CA PHE A 286 12.94 -36.69 8.12
C PHE A 286 11.69 -36.44 8.95
N ARG A 287 11.24 -37.37 9.81
CA ARG A 287 10.05 -37.18 10.65
C ARG A 287 10.17 -35.99 11.59
N GLN A 288 11.37 -35.74 12.11
CA GLN A 288 11.65 -34.55 12.89
C GLN A 288 12.46 -33.57 12.06
N LEU A 289 11.93 -32.36 11.88
CA LEU A 289 12.56 -31.29 11.10
C LEU A 289 12.76 -30.06 12.01
N PRO A 290 13.87 -29.32 11.88
CA PRO A 290 14.08 -28.12 12.67
C PRO A 290 13.06 -27.05 12.27
N ILE A 291 12.55 -26.30 13.25
CA ILE A 291 11.61 -25.18 13.04
C ILE A 291 12.17 -24.19 12.01
N LEU A 292 13.49 -23.97 11.98
CA LEU A 292 14.15 -23.05 11.05
C LEU A 292 13.89 -23.37 9.57
N LEU A 293 13.64 -24.63 9.21
CA LEU A 293 13.35 -25.03 7.82
C LEU A 293 12.17 -24.24 7.21
N TRP A 294 11.16 -23.93 8.01
CA TRP A 294 9.99 -23.19 7.52
C TRP A 294 10.30 -21.74 7.21
N ARG A 295 11.38 -21.18 7.76
CA ARG A 295 11.87 -19.88 7.33
C ARG A 295 12.31 -19.95 5.88
N ASP A 296 13.09 -20.97 5.51
CA ASP A 296 13.58 -21.14 4.13
C ASP A 296 12.42 -21.35 3.15
N LEU A 297 11.37 -22.07 3.58
CA LEU A 297 10.13 -22.20 2.82
C LEU A 297 9.40 -20.87 2.65
N LEU A 298 9.28 -20.05 3.71
CA LEU A 298 8.69 -18.70 3.59
C LEU A 298 9.49 -17.82 2.63
N LEU A 299 10.83 -17.86 2.69
CA LEU A 299 11.69 -17.09 1.79
C LEU A 299 11.53 -17.50 0.33
N THR A 300 11.31 -18.79 0.08
CA THR A 300 11.25 -19.35 -1.27
C THR A 300 9.84 -19.28 -1.87
N GLU A 301 8.83 -19.64 -1.07
CA GLU A 301 7.44 -19.80 -1.52
C GLU A 301 6.61 -18.51 -1.29
N MET A 302 7.00 -17.64 -0.36
CA MET A 302 6.30 -16.39 -0.04
C MET A 302 7.27 -15.20 0.10
N PRO A 303 8.11 -14.89 -0.92
CA PRO A 303 9.09 -13.81 -0.83
C PRO A 303 8.48 -12.43 -0.56
N TRP A 304 7.20 -12.23 -0.88
CA TRP A 304 6.45 -11.01 -0.55
C TRP A 304 6.11 -10.87 0.94
N LEU A 305 6.32 -11.89 1.77
CA LEU A 305 6.22 -11.78 3.24
C LEU A 305 7.55 -11.21 3.79
N TRP A 306 7.79 -9.93 3.54
CA TRP A 306 9.07 -9.29 3.83
C TRP A 306 9.42 -9.19 5.31
N GLU A 307 8.46 -9.30 6.22
CA GLU A 307 8.70 -9.33 7.66
C GLU A 307 9.61 -10.50 8.09
N VAL A 308 9.81 -11.49 7.22
CA VAL A 308 10.71 -12.64 7.41
C VAL A 308 12.19 -12.29 7.15
N TRP A 309 12.47 -11.30 6.30
CA TRP A 309 13.82 -11.02 5.80
C TRP A 309 14.24 -9.54 5.80
N SER A 310 13.33 -8.61 6.05
CA SER A 310 13.59 -7.17 6.14
C SER A 310 12.94 -6.62 7.40
N ASP A 311 13.55 -5.58 7.96
CA ASP A 311 13.02 -4.73 9.03
C ASP A 311 12.70 -3.30 8.51
N ASP A 312 12.67 -3.13 7.18
CA ASP A 312 12.42 -1.85 6.53
C ASP A 312 11.09 -1.25 7.00
N VAL A 313 11.18 -0.03 7.52
CA VAL A 313 10.01 0.77 7.84
C VAL A 313 9.23 1.11 6.57
N PRO A 314 7.89 1.22 6.64
CA PRO A 314 7.11 1.60 5.48
C PRO A 314 7.45 2.99 4.97
N TYR A 315 7.30 3.15 3.66
CA TYR A 315 7.34 4.42 2.97
C TYR A 315 6.38 5.42 3.62
N ILE A 316 6.89 6.61 3.94
CA ILE A 316 6.25 7.52 4.87
C ILE A 316 4.86 7.97 4.40
N TRP A 317 4.68 8.23 3.10
CA TRP A 317 3.38 8.62 2.54
C TRP A 317 2.37 7.48 2.48
N ALA A 318 2.83 6.22 2.55
CA ALA A 318 1.92 5.08 2.70
C ALA A 318 1.31 5.00 4.10
N THR A 319 1.87 5.69 5.09
CA THR A 319 1.42 5.64 6.50
C THR A 319 0.43 6.73 6.89
N THR A 320 0.05 7.59 5.95
CA THR A 320 -0.93 8.65 6.19
C THR A 320 -2.12 8.51 5.24
N THR A 321 -3.27 9.02 5.65
CA THR A 321 -4.47 9.08 4.82
C THR A 321 -4.59 10.46 4.19
N TYR A 322 -5.22 10.57 3.02
CA TYR A 322 -5.49 11.87 2.41
C TYR A 322 -6.29 12.80 3.34
N THR A 323 -7.29 12.26 4.05
CA THR A 323 -8.06 13.01 5.05
C THR A 323 -7.17 13.61 6.14
N ALA A 324 -6.21 12.84 6.68
CA ALA A 324 -5.28 13.36 7.69
C ALA A 324 -4.39 14.48 7.12
N VAL A 325 -4.01 14.40 5.84
CA VAL A 325 -3.27 15.47 5.16
C VAL A 325 -4.15 16.72 5.00
N VAL A 326 -5.41 16.58 4.59
CA VAL A 326 -6.36 17.69 4.48
C VAL A 326 -6.54 18.40 5.83
N GLU A 327 -6.76 17.65 6.91
CA GLU A 327 -6.87 18.19 8.27
C GLU A 327 -5.61 18.92 8.72
N HIS A 328 -4.43 18.37 8.40
CA HIS A 328 -3.15 19.00 8.68
C HIS A 328 -2.99 20.32 7.91
N GLU A 329 -3.28 20.33 6.60
CA GLU A 329 -3.18 21.53 5.76
C GLU A 329 -4.15 22.63 6.23
N GLN A 330 -5.36 22.26 6.63
CA GLN A 330 -6.32 23.19 7.21
C GLN A 330 -5.82 23.76 8.55
N THR A 331 -5.35 22.91 9.45
CA THR A 331 -4.78 23.34 10.74
C THR A 331 -3.56 24.24 10.54
N GLY A 332 -2.74 23.95 9.52
CA GLY A 332 -1.59 24.76 9.13
C GLY A 332 -1.98 26.16 8.70
N LYS A 333 -3.02 26.28 7.86
CA LYS A 333 -3.58 27.58 7.43
C LYS A 333 -4.15 28.37 8.61
N GLU A 334 -4.95 27.72 9.46
CA GLU A 334 -5.52 28.37 10.66
C GLU A 334 -4.42 28.88 11.61
N LEU A 335 -3.35 28.10 11.78
CA LEU A 335 -2.19 28.50 12.57
C LEU A 335 -1.46 29.68 11.94
N GLN A 336 -1.24 29.67 10.62
CA GLN A 336 -0.59 30.78 9.92
C GLN A 336 -1.42 32.06 10.03
N ASP A 337 -2.73 31.99 9.80
CA ASP A 337 -3.64 33.13 9.96
C ASP A 337 -3.61 33.68 11.39
N TRP A 338 -3.59 32.80 12.39
CA TRP A 338 -3.46 33.18 13.79
C TRP A 338 -2.12 33.85 14.07
N LEU A 339 -1.02 33.33 13.53
CA LEU A 339 0.32 33.90 13.69
C LEU A 339 0.42 35.30 13.09
N GLU A 340 -0.09 35.48 11.87
CA GLU A 340 -0.06 36.78 11.19
C GLU A 340 -0.86 37.84 11.95
N LYS A 341 -2.08 37.49 12.39
CA LYS A 341 -2.93 38.37 13.20
C LYS A 341 -2.28 38.69 14.55
N SER A 342 -1.77 37.67 15.25
CA SER A 342 -1.12 37.85 16.56
C SER A 342 0.14 38.70 16.45
N ARG A 343 0.94 38.48 15.40
CA ARG A 343 2.15 39.27 15.14
C ARG A 343 1.81 40.73 14.88
N ALA A 344 0.75 41.02 14.13
CA ALA A 344 0.29 42.39 13.90
C ALA A 344 -0.12 43.08 15.21
N VAL A 345 -0.97 42.43 16.01
CA VAL A 345 -1.46 42.96 17.29
C VAL A 345 -0.31 43.19 18.28
N ILE A 346 0.59 42.21 18.46
CA ILE A 346 1.68 42.33 19.44
C ILE A 346 2.69 43.40 19.01
N LYS A 347 2.93 43.54 17.70
CA LYS A 347 3.82 44.59 17.18
C LYS A 347 3.26 46.00 17.43
N GLU A 348 1.95 46.16 17.36
CA GLU A 348 1.26 47.44 17.57
C GLU A 348 1.09 47.76 19.07
N GLU A 349 0.56 46.81 19.84
CA GLU A 349 0.14 47.03 21.23
C GLU A 349 1.28 46.81 22.24
N MET A 350 2.28 45.97 21.91
CA MET A 350 3.35 45.57 22.83
C MET A 350 4.73 45.46 22.11
N PRO A 351 5.23 46.57 21.52
CA PRO A 351 6.45 46.55 20.71
C PRO A 351 7.70 46.12 21.51
N ASP A 352 7.75 46.41 22.81
CA ASP A 352 8.90 46.14 23.68
C ASP A 352 9.18 44.63 23.82
N ILE A 353 8.15 43.78 23.75
CA ILE A 353 8.28 42.31 23.89
C ILE A 353 8.20 41.57 22.54
N PHE A 354 7.96 42.28 21.44
CA PHE A 354 7.69 41.67 20.13
C PHE A 354 8.80 40.69 19.69
N ASN A 355 10.06 41.09 19.82
CA ASN A 355 11.19 40.28 19.39
C ASN A 355 11.36 39.00 20.23
N GLU A 356 11.14 39.10 21.54
CA GLU A 356 11.19 37.96 22.46
C GLU A 356 10.05 36.99 22.15
N TRP A 357 8.82 37.52 22.03
CA TRP A 357 7.65 36.74 21.65
C TRP A 357 7.82 36.03 20.29
N ASP A 358 8.29 36.73 19.25
CA ASP A 358 8.46 36.13 17.91
C ASP A 358 9.50 35.01 17.93
N THR A 359 10.57 35.18 18.72
CA THR A 359 11.61 34.16 18.91
C THR A 359 11.05 32.93 19.61
N ASP A 360 10.30 33.13 20.69
CA ASP A 360 9.71 32.04 21.46
C ASP A 360 8.66 31.26 20.65
N VAL A 361 7.81 31.96 19.91
CA VAL A 361 6.83 31.33 19.02
C VAL A 361 7.52 30.49 17.96
N ARG A 362 8.56 31.02 17.28
CA ARG A 362 9.33 30.23 16.31
C ARG A 362 9.97 28.99 16.94
N LYS A 363 10.48 29.09 18.16
CA LYS A 363 11.06 27.97 18.92
C LYS A 363 10.03 26.92 19.31
N VAL A 364 8.79 27.31 19.57
CA VAL A 364 7.68 26.37 19.81
C VAL A 364 7.28 25.68 18.50
N LEU A 365 7.14 26.45 17.41
CA LEU A 365 6.77 25.92 16.10
C LEU A 365 7.83 24.95 15.55
N SER A 366 9.11 25.24 15.74
CA SER A 366 10.21 24.37 15.30
C SER A 366 10.24 23.00 16.00
N LYS A 367 9.51 22.84 17.11
CA LYS A 367 9.38 21.56 17.83
C LYS A 367 8.20 20.71 17.35
N ARG A 368 7.33 21.23 16.47
CA ARG A 368 6.23 20.44 15.93
C ARG A 368 6.80 19.29 15.10
N VAL A 369 6.36 18.08 15.41
CA VAL A 369 6.65 16.89 14.61
C VAL A 369 5.81 17.00 13.32
N GLY A 370 6.42 16.70 12.18
CA GLY A 370 5.71 16.64 10.90
C GLY A 370 4.59 15.59 10.93
N TYR A 371 3.49 15.85 10.22
CA TYR A 371 2.34 14.94 10.18
C TYR A 371 2.66 13.58 9.57
N LEU A 372 3.60 13.54 8.61
CA LEU A 372 4.09 12.30 8.01
C LEU A 372 4.81 11.43 9.05
N GLU A 373 5.66 12.03 9.87
CA GLU A 373 6.41 11.39 10.94
C GLU A 373 5.49 10.90 12.05
N ALA A 374 4.45 11.69 12.38
CA ALA A 374 3.42 11.29 13.31
C ALA A 374 2.60 10.09 12.78
N GLY A 375 2.19 10.13 11.51
CA GLY A 375 1.48 9.03 10.84
C GLY A 375 2.31 7.74 10.82
N ARG A 376 3.60 7.86 10.46
CA ARG A 376 4.53 6.72 10.50
C ARG A 376 4.72 6.17 11.90
N ALA A 377 4.88 7.04 12.90
CA ALA A 377 5.02 6.62 14.28
C ALA A 377 3.78 5.85 14.77
N GLU A 378 2.57 6.28 14.38
CA GLU A 378 1.33 5.58 14.72
C GLU A 378 1.21 4.24 14.00
N ALA A 379 1.50 4.20 12.69
CA ALA A 379 1.55 2.96 11.91
C ALA A 379 2.50 1.93 12.53
N LEU A 380 3.69 2.35 12.96
CA LEU A 380 4.69 1.47 13.57
C LEU A 380 4.28 0.91 14.94
N ARG A 381 3.27 1.47 15.62
CA ARG A 381 2.75 0.88 16.88
C ARG A 381 1.98 -0.41 16.63
N THR A 382 1.30 -0.48 15.49
CA THR A 382 0.42 -1.61 15.16
C THR A 382 1.08 -2.60 14.21
N MET A 383 2.04 -2.17 13.40
CA MET A 383 2.74 -3.05 12.45
C MET A 383 3.83 -3.91 13.11
N VAL A 384 4.13 -5.03 12.46
CA VAL A 384 5.35 -5.80 12.71
C VAL A 384 6.22 -5.59 11.48
N THR A 385 7.36 -4.91 11.62
CA THR A 385 8.25 -4.60 10.48
C THR A 385 9.27 -5.70 10.20
N GLY A 386 9.61 -6.52 11.20
CA GLY A 386 10.55 -7.62 11.07
C GLY A 386 10.42 -8.63 12.21
N LEU A 387 10.80 -9.88 11.94
CA LEU A 387 10.70 -11.00 12.88
C LEU A 387 12.08 -11.42 13.42
N PRO A 388 12.24 -11.59 14.75
CA PRO A 388 13.52 -11.98 15.34
C PRO A 388 13.86 -13.44 15.03
N VAL A 389 14.90 -13.68 14.22
CA VAL A 389 15.20 -15.03 13.70
C VAL A 389 15.35 -16.09 14.77
N ALA A 390 16.02 -15.77 15.88
CA ALA A 390 16.28 -16.68 16.98
C ALA A 390 15.04 -16.95 17.87
N LYS A 391 13.98 -16.15 17.74
CA LYS A 391 12.79 -16.21 18.61
C LYS A 391 11.49 -16.45 17.86
N THR A 392 11.51 -16.52 16.53
CA THR A 392 10.32 -16.83 15.75
C THR A 392 10.12 -18.33 15.60
N ASN A 393 8.91 -18.81 15.93
CA ASN A 393 8.45 -20.14 15.55
C ASN A 393 7.99 -20.13 14.10
N TRP A 394 8.94 -20.35 13.19
CA TRP A 394 8.74 -20.33 11.75
C TRP A 394 7.75 -21.40 11.26
N TYR A 395 7.73 -22.56 11.90
CA TYR A 395 6.74 -23.61 11.61
C TYR A 395 5.32 -23.11 11.86
N ARG A 396 5.08 -22.56 13.06
CA ARG A 396 3.80 -21.96 13.41
C ARG A 396 3.41 -20.87 12.42
N LEU A 397 4.32 -19.92 12.14
CA LEU A 397 4.08 -18.83 11.20
C LEU A 397 3.62 -19.34 9.83
N TYR A 398 4.38 -20.26 9.23
CA TYR A 398 4.05 -20.85 7.94
C TYR A 398 2.67 -21.54 7.98
N THR A 399 2.43 -22.37 9.00
CA THR A 399 1.15 -23.09 9.11
C THR A 399 -0.04 -22.16 9.33
N ASP A 400 0.12 -21.10 10.13
CA ASP A 400 -0.95 -20.17 10.45
C ASP A 400 -1.28 -19.32 9.21
N ILE A 401 -0.28 -18.91 8.41
CA ILE A 401 -0.52 -18.23 7.13
C ILE A 401 -1.25 -19.15 6.15
N VAL A 402 -0.76 -20.37 5.93
CA VAL A 402 -1.36 -21.31 4.98
C VAL A 402 -2.81 -21.65 5.38
N ARG A 403 -3.07 -21.88 6.67
CA ARG A 403 -4.42 -22.17 7.17
C ARG A 403 -5.38 -21.01 7.02
N ASN A 404 -4.90 -19.78 7.16
CA ASN A 404 -5.71 -18.57 7.06
C ASN A 404 -5.54 -17.88 5.70
N TRP A 405 -5.04 -18.57 4.67
CA TRP A 405 -4.71 -17.92 3.39
C TRP A 405 -5.92 -17.23 2.76
N GLY A 406 -7.08 -17.90 2.71
CA GLY A 406 -8.36 -17.35 2.19
C GLY A 406 -8.84 -16.06 2.85
N ASP A 407 -8.29 -15.78 4.02
CA ASP A 407 -8.69 -14.71 4.91
C ASP A 407 -7.68 -13.54 4.92
N LEU A 408 -6.53 -13.70 4.25
CA LEU A 408 -5.44 -12.73 4.18
C LEU A 408 -5.45 -11.97 2.85
N LYS A 409 -6.58 -11.32 2.53
CA LYS A 409 -6.77 -10.62 1.24
C LYS A 409 -5.69 -9.60 0.93
N GLY A 410 -5.25 -8.83 1.92
CA GLY A 410 -4.13 -7.91 1.75
C GLY A 410 -2.83 -8.62 1.36
N LEU A 411 -2.61 -9.86 1.83
CA LEU A 411 -1.43 -10.66 1.47
C LEU A 411 -1.53 -11.21 0.04
N TRP A 412 -2.73 -11.52 -0.44
CA TRP A 412 -2.97 -11.86 -1.85
C TRP A 412 -2.68 -10.65 -2.75
N ASN A 413 -3.16 -9.47 -2.37
CA ASN A 413 -2.86 -8.26 -3.14
C ASN A 413 -1.36 -7.96 -3.12
N ARG A 414 -0.71 -8.15 -1.97
CA ARG A 414 0.73 -8.00 -1.81
C ARG A 414 1.50 -8.93 -2.73
N GLU A 415 1.13 -10.21 -2.81
CA GLU A 415 1.72 -11.18 -3.74
C GLU A 415 1.57 -10.73 -5.21
N ARG A 416 0.36 -10.32 -5.60
CA ARG A 416 0.07 -9.83 -6.95
C ARG A 416 0.95 -8.63 -7.31
N ILE A 417 0.93 -7.60 -6.47
CA ILE A 417 1.70 -6.37 -6.69
C ILE A 417 3.19 -6.67 -6.69
N TRP A 418 3.67 -7.54 -5.80
CA TRP A 418 5.06 -7.97 -5.76
C TRP A 418 5.53 -8.56 -7.09
N ARG A 419 4.71 -9.41 -7.72
CA ARG A 419 5.04 -9.98 -9.04
C ARG A 419 5.10 -8.91 -10.12
N ASP A 420 4.07 -8.06 -10.22
CA ASP A 420 4.00 -7.02 -11.24
C ASP A 420 5.11 -5.97 -11.11
N VAL A 421 5.32 -5.48 -9.88
CA VAL A 421 6.39 -4.52 -9.56
C VAL A 421 7.78 -5.16 -9.71
N GLY A 422 7.91 -6.44 -9.41
CA GLY A 422 9.14 -7.20 -9.65
C GLY A 422 9.52 -7.22 -11.13
N GLU A 423 8.56 -7.37 -12.04
CA GLU A 423 8.80 -7.26 -13.49
C GLU A 423 9.21 -5.84 -13.91
N ILE A 424 8.60 -4.80 -13.32
CA ILE A 424 9.01 -3.41 -13.55
C ILE A 424 10.47 -3.23 -13.11
N VAL A 425 10.81 -3.63 -11.89
CA VAL A 425 12.17 -3.53 -11.33
C VAL A 425 13.21 -4.26 -12.19
N ARG A 426 12.89 -5.43 -12.76
CA ARG A 426 13.77 -6.12 -13.72
C ARG A 426 13.99 -5.34 -15.02
N LYS A 427 12.97 -4.62 -15.51
CA LYS A 427 13.08 -3.79 -16.72
C LYS A 427 13.93 -2.54 -16.48
N LEU A 428 14.01 -2.05 -15.24
CA LEU A 428 14.81 -0.87 -14.89
C LEU A 428 16.32 -1.08 -15.07
N ASP A 429 16.82 -2.32 -15.16
CA ASP A 429 18.23 -2.60 -15.48
C ASP A 429 18.73 -1.87 -16.73
N LYS A 430 17.85 -1.60 -17.69
CA LYS A 430 18.20 -0.90 -18.94
C LYS A 430 18.48 0.59 -18.76
N TYR A 431 18.09 1.14 -17.61
CA TYR A 431 18.16 2.56 -17.26
C TYR A 431 19.15 2.81 -16.12
N THR A 432 19.90 1.78 -15.71
CA THR A 432 20.95 1.83 -14.69
C THR A 432 22.30 1.75 -15.37
#